data_AF-A0A1C3KHY1-F1
#
_entry.id   AF-A0A1C3KHY1-F1
#
_cell.length_a   1.000
_cell.length_b   1.000
_cell.length_c   1.000
_cell.angle_alpha   90.00
_cell.angle_beta   90.00
_cell.angle_gamma   90.00
#
_symmetry.space_group_name_H-M   'P 1'
#
loop_
_entity.id
_entity.type
_entity.pdbx_description
1 polymer ?
#
loop_
_entity_poly.entity_id
_entity_poly.type
_entity_poly.pdbx_seq_one_letter_code
_entity_poly.pdbx_strand_id
1 'polypeptide(L)'
;MVIFSQLVFRILLLLYIYNKVLIFFCIDCNDKHNCKNGCYVLDDNKQVCLCNANEKGIYCREKWNVCDRDCNITGMNESCSIALCKKGTCVPTEKRPYYRCECGDFLMGKNCEIENNPCSFPETNPCLHGKCIFITKLNRIICKCDNGWTQKENQSSSMLNWGKETVEVPPPCDEQIKRGLSKYVVYHTPATYAMWWIIYVISVLVLFLCCCNMCFDFFSNSLLSYFTVFNSKKKE
;
A
#
# COMPACT_ATOMS: atom_id res chain seq x y z
N MET A 1 39.54 -67.12 40.79
CA MET A 1 38.23 -66.85 40.16
C MET A 1 38.07 -65.43 39.59
N VAL A 2 38.95 -64.46 39.89
CA VAL A 2 38.80 -63.05 39.47
C VAL A 2 39.41 -62.74 38.09
N ILE A 3 40.47 -63.47 37.69
CA ILE A 3 41.20 -63.22 36.42
C ILE A 3 40.37 -63.65 35.19
N PHE A 4 39.62 -64.74 35.30
CA PHE A 4 38.74 -65.22 34.22
C PHE A 4 37.61 -64.22 33.90
N SER A 5 37.10 -63.50 34.91
CA SER A 5 36.03 -62.52 34.74
C SER A 5 36.49 -61.28 33.98
N GLN A 6 37.71 -60.79 34.21
CA GLN A 6 38.26 -59.65 33.49
C GLN A 6 38.55 -59.95 32.00
N LEU A 7 39.00 -61.17 31.69
CA LEU A 7 39.22 -61.62 30.31
C LEU A 7 37.91 -61.71 29.53
N VAL A 8 36.86 -62.29 30.14
CA VAL A 8 35.53 -62.39 29.51
C VAL A 8 34.93 -61.00 29.26
N PHE A 9 35.08 -60.06 30.20
CA PHE A 9 34.60 -58.70 30.03
C PHE A 9 35.34 -57.96 28.89
N ARG A 10 36.66 -58.14 28.76
CA ARG A 10 37.44 -57.59 27.64
C ARG A 10 37.05 -58.19 26.29
N ILE A 11 36.78 -59.49 26.23
CA ILE A 11 36.32 -60.18 25.01
C ILE A 11 34.93 -59.69 24.62
N LEU A 12 34.01 -59.54 25.57
CA LEU A 12 32.69 -58.97 25.32
C LEU A 12 32.76 -57.51 24.87
N LEU A 13 33.67 -56.70 25.43
CA LEU A 13 33.90 -55.32 24.99
C LEU A 13 34.50 -55.27 23.58
N LEU A 14 35.44 -56.16 23.27
CA LEU A 14 36.02 -56.28 21.92
C LEU A 14 34.98 -56.72 20.90
N LEU A 15 34.12 -57.70 21.23
CA LEU A 15 33.00 -58.13 20.37
C LEU A 15 31.93 -57.05 20.22
N TYR A 16 31.65 -56.30 21.29
CA TYR A 16 30.73 -55.15 21.27
C TYR A 16 31.28 -54.03 20.39
N ILE A 17 32.57 -53.73 20.50
CA ILE A 17 33.28 -52.79 19.64
C ILE A 17 33.29 -53.31 18.20
N TYR A 18 33.57 -54.59 17.94
CA TYR A 18 33.59 -55.15 16.57
C TYR A 18 32.20 -55.08 15.90
N ASN A 19 31.12 -55.37 16.63
CA ASN A 19 29.75 -55.22 16.15
C ASN A 19 29.33 -53.74 15.95
N LYS A 20 29.90 -52.82 16.73
CA LYS A 20 29.68 -51.36 16.58
C LYS A 20 30.60 -50.72 15.54
N VAL A 21 31.75 -51.34 15.24
CA VAL A 21 32.77 -50.94 14.24
C VAL A 21 32.48 -51.57 12.88
N LEU A 22 31.33 -52.25 12.73
CA LEU A 22 30.65 -52.40 11.44
C LEU A 22 30.12 -51.05 10.92
N ILE A 23 30.86 -49.98 11.16
CA ILE A 23 30.75 -48.69 10.48
C ILE A 23 31.53 -48.87 9.20
N PHE A 24 30.79 -49.18 8.13
CA PHE A 24 31.00 -48.60 6.80
C PHE A 24 32.47 -48.32 6.45
N PHE A 25 33.23 -49.38 6.16
CA PHE A 25 34.35 -49.20 5.24
C PHE A 25 33.73 -48.96 3.86
N CYS A 26 33.39 -47.71 3.56
CA CYS A 26 33.15 -47.30 2.18
C CYS A 26 34.47 -47.50 1.44
N ILE A 27 34.55 -48.55 0.62
CA ILE A 27 35.73 -48.83 -0.16
C ILE A 27 35.76 -47.81 -1.30
N ASP A 28 36.85 -47.06 -1.41
CA ASP A 28 37.07 -46.17 -2.55
C ASP A 28 37.04 -46.98 -3.85
N CYS A 29 36.43 -46.43 -4.89
CA CYS A 29 36.40 -47.09 -6.19
C CYS A 29 37.81 -47.25 -6.77
N ASN A 30 38.02 -48.31 -7.55
CA ASN A 30 39.22 -48.46 -8.38
C ASN A 30 39.33 -47.30 -9.39
N ASP A 31 40.54 -46.93 -9.83
CA ASP A 31 40.83 -45.72 -10.65
C ASP A 31 39.98 -45.57 -11.94
N LYS A 32 39.32 -46.65 -12.40
CA LYS A 32 38.39 -46.63 -13.53
C LYS A 32 36.95 -46.37 -13.08
N HIS A 33 36.63 -45.12 -12.75
CA HIS A 33 35.26 -44.67 -12.50
C HIS A 33 34.89 -43.40 -13.29
N ASN A 34 33.60 -43.21 -13.53
CA ASN A 34 33.08 -42.06 -14.30
C ASN A 34 32.73 -40.84 -13.43
N CYS A 35 32.79 -40.97 -12.10
CA CYS A 35 32.53 -39.91 -11.13
C CYS A 35 33.52 -38.75 -11.30
N LYS A 36 33.04 -37.51 -11.24
CA LYS A 36 33.88 -36.30 -11.25
C LYS A 36 34.68 -36.12 -9.94
N ASN A 37 34.05 -36.43 -8.80
CA ASN A 37 34.63 -36.26 -7.47
C ASN A 37 34.83 -37.66 -6.82
N GLY A 38 34.58 -37.80 -5.51
CA GLY A 38 34.72 -39.06 -4.78
C GLY A 38 33.76 -40.15 -5.27
N CYS A 39 34.20 -41.40 -5.20
CA CYS A 39 33.45 -42.58 -5.60
C CYS A 39 33.58 -43.65 -4.51
N TYR A 40 32.44 -44.23 -4.11
CA TYR A 40 32.39 -45.29 -3.11
C TYR A 40 31.63 -46.50 -3.63
N VAL A 41 32.08 -47.69 -3.22
CA VAL A 41 31.42 -48.97 -3.51
C VAL A 41 30.61 -49.41 -2.29
N LEU A 42 29.33 -49.74 -2.51
CA LEU A 42 28.43 -50.35 -1.53
C LEU A 42 28.55 -51.89 -1.57
N ASP A 43 28.08 -52.56 -0.51
CA ASP A 43 28.15 -54.03 -0.35
C ASP A 43 27.58 -54.85 -1.54
N ASP A 44 26.69 -54.25 -2.34
CA ASP A 44 26.08 -54.85 -3.55
C ASP A 44 26.90 -54.62 -4.85
N ASN A 45 28.19 -54.24 -4.78
CA ASN A 45 28.97 -53.77 -5.95
C ASN A 45 28.39 -52.54 -6.67
N LYS A 46 27.47 -51.80 -6.02
CA LYS A 46 26.92 -50.56 -6.59
C LYS A 46 27.87 -49.40 -6.31
N GLN A 47 28.17 -48.62 -7.35
CA GLN A 47 29.02 -47.42 -7.24
C GLN A 47 28.16 -46.19 -6.99
N VAL A 48 28.55 -45.38 -6.02
CA VAL A 48 27.91 -44.09 -5.72
C VAL A 48 28.95 -42.99 -5.83
N CYS A 49 28.64 -41.97 -6.63
CA CYS A 49 29.44 -40.76 -6.71
C CYS A 49 29.01 -39.76 -5.63
N LEU A 50 29.97 -39.22 -4.88
CA LEU A 50 29.72 -38.17 -3.91
C LEU A 50 29.91 -36.80 -4.58
N CYS A 51 28.80 -36.11 -4.85
CA CYS A 51 28.83 -34.80 -5.49
C CYS A 51 29.14 -33.67 -4.51
N ASN A 52 29.75 -32.59 -5.02
CA ASN A 52 29.85 -31.35 -4.26
C ASN A 52 28.47 -30.75 -4.06
N ALA A 53 28.32 -29.87 -3.07
CA ALA A 53 27.01 -29.32 -2.68
C ALA A 53 26.30 -28.50 -3.80
N ASN A 54 27.00 -28.08 -4.85
CA ASN A 54 26.47 -27.37 -6.02
C ASN A 54 26.42 -28.22 -7.30
N GLU A 55 26.63 -29.54 -7.20
CA GLU A 55 26.63 -30.48 -8.33
C GLU A 55 25.60 -31.60 -8.17
N LYS A 56 25.09 -32.10 -9.30
CA LYS A 56 24.09 -33.15 -9.38
C LYS A 56 24.36 -34.12 -10.55
N GLY A 57 23.48 -35.11 -10.66
CA GLY A 57 23.52 -36.16 -11.67
C GLY A 57 24.35 -37.36 -11.22
N ILE A 58 24.20 -38.46 -11.94
CA ILE A 58 24.82 -39.76 -11.60
C ILE A 58 26.34 -39.65 -11.47
N TYR A 59 26.98 -38.78 -12.28
CA TYR A 59 28.44 -38.59 -12.31
C TYR A 59 28.91 -37.23 -11.78
N CYS A 60 28.03 -36.44 -11.14
CA CYS A 60 28.35 -35.11 -10.59
C CYS A 60 28.88 -34.09 -11.62
N ARG A 61 28.41 -34.15 -12.88
CA ARG A 61 28.84 -33.25 -13.96
C ARG A 61 27.89 -32.08 -14.18
N GLU A 62 26.66 -32.20 -13.72
CA GLU A 62 25.64 -31.16 -13.85
C GLU A 62 25.65 -30.25 -12.62
N LYS A 63 25.32 -28.97 -12.79
CA LYS A 63 25.12 -28.05 -11.66
C LYS A 63 23.66 -28.03 -11.24
N TRP A 64 23.43 -27.70 -9.97
CA TRP A 64 22.08 -27.41 -9.50
C TRP A 64 21.52 -26.16 -10.20
N ASN A 65 20.28 -26.25 -10.64
CA ASN A 65 19.47 -25.14 -11.09
C ASN A 65 18.20 -25.07 -10.22
N VAL A 66 18.38 -24.38 -9.09
CA VAL A 66 17.31 -24.19 -8.08
C VAL A 66 16.14 -23.37 -8.65
N CYS A 67 16.38 -22.52 -9.65
CA CYS A 67 15.34 -21.72 -10.28
C CYS A 67 14.44 -22.50 -11.25
N ASP A 68 14.88 -23.65 -11.75
CA ASP A 68 14.13 -24.45 -12.73
C ASP A 68 13.39 -25.61 -12.05
N ARG A 69 14.13 -26.66 -11.67
CA ARG A 69 13.56 -27.94 -11.21
C ARG A 69 14.18 -28.48 -9.94
N ASP A 70 15.30 -27.91 -9.51
CA ASP A 70 16.01 -28.42 -8.34
C ASP A 70 15.66 -27.65 -7.05
N CYS A 71 14.48 -27.02 -7.01
CA CYS A 71 13.94 -26.49 -5.77
C CYS A 71 13.28 -27.61 -4.96
N ASN A 72 13.70 -27.77 -3.71
CA ASN A 72 13.13 -28.76 -2.80
C ASN A 72 11.79 -28.29 -2.21
N ILE A 73 10.82 -27.95 -3.09
CA ILE A 73 9.50 -27.44 -2.72
C ILE A 73 8.46 -28.48 -3.14
N THR A 74 7.85 -29.15 -2.18
CA THR A 74 6.80 -30.15 -2.41
C THR A 74 5.41 -29.52 -2.29
N GLY A 75 4.49 -29.88 -3.19
CA GLY A 75 3.07 -29.48 -3.08
C GLY A 75 2.69 -28.18 -3.79
N MET A 76 3.53 -27.65 -4.69
CA MET A 76 3.19 -26.53 -5.57
C MET A 76 3.07 -26.98 -7.03
N ASN A 77 2.09 -26.41 -7.74
CA ASN A 77 1.93 -26.55 -9.19
C ASN A 77 2.62 -25.44 -10.00
N GLU A 78 3.25 -24.45 -9.33
CA GLU A 78 3.96 -23.34 -9.98
C GLU A 78 5.44 -23.67 -10.18
N SER A 79 6.12 -22.91 -11.04
CA SER A 79 7.55 -23.08 -11.28
C SER A 79 8.39 -22.68 -10.08
N CYS A 80 9.57 -23.29 -9.92
CA CYS A 80 10.51 -22.96 -8.84
C CYS A 80 10.86 -21.46 -8.81
N SER A 81 11.02 -20.84 -9.98
CA SER A 81 11.32 -19.40 -10.09
C SER A 81 10.24 -18.52 -9.45
N ILE A 82 8.95 -18.84 -9.66
CA ILE A 82 7.82 -18.10 -9.08
C ILE A 82 7.73 -18.39 -7.58
N ALA A 83 7.91 -19.65 -7.17
CA ALA A 83 7.88 -20.03 -5.77
C ALA A 83 8.96 -19.32 -4.93
N LEU A 84 10.16 -19.17 -5.50
CA LEU A 84 11.31 -18.58 -4.82
C LEU A 84 11.34 -17.06 -4.88
N CYS A 85 11.00 -16.46 -6.03
CA CYS A 85 11.16 -15.02 -6.27
C CYS A 85 9.83 -14.28 -6.47
N LYS A 86 8.68 -14.91 -6.20
CA LYS A 86 7.32 -14.40 -6.50
C LYS A 86 7.19 -13.90 -7.95
N LYS A 87 7.40 -12.61 -8.16
CA LYS A 87 7.31 -11.92 -9.47
C LYS A 87 8.66 -11.41 -9.99
N GLY A 88 9.73 -11.56 -9.21
CA GLY A 88 11.09 -11.24 -9.62
C GLY A 88 11.72 -12.33 -10.49
N THR A 89 12.85 -12.00 -11.10
CA THR A 89 13.62 -12.94 -11.93
C THR A 89 14.53 -13.79 -11.05
N CYS A 90 14.41 -15.11 -11.13
CA CYS A 90 15.28 -16.03 -10.42
C CYS A 90 16.58 -16.25 -11.19
N VAL A 91 17.73 -16.06 -10.53
CA VAL A 91 19.06 -16.28 -11.10
C VAL A 91 19.79 -17.35 -10.28
N PRO A 92 20.19 -18.48 -10.88
CA PRO A 92 20.95 -19.51 -10.17
C PRO A 92 22.34 -18.98 -9.80
N THR A 93 22.85 -19.38 -8.64
CA THR A 93 24.17 -18.96 -8.13
C THR A 93 24.96 -20.15 -7.59
N GLU A 94 26.28 -20.02 -7.50
CA GLU A 94 27.14 -21.11 -7.02
C GLU A 94 27.26 -21.19 -5.49
N LYS A 95 26.75 -20.19 -4.77
CA LYS A 95 26.86 -20.07 -3.31
C LYS A 95 25.50 -20.27 -2.68
N ARG A 96 25.43 -20.91 -1.51
CA ARG A 96 24.17 -21.06 -0.76
C ARG A 96 23.47 -19.71 -0.59
N PRO A 97 22.16 -19.60 -0.90
CA PRO A 97 21.20 -20.69 -1.14
C PRO A 97 21.10 -21.22 -2.59
N TYR A 98 22.11 -20.97 -3.43
CA TYR A 98 22.24 -21.37 -4.84
C TYR A 98 21.27 -20.68 -5.81
N TYR A 99 20.65 -19.61 -5.36
CA TYR A 99 19.87 -18.69 -6.17
C TYR A 99 19.94 -17.27 -5.59
N ARG A 100 19.61 -16.29 -6.42
CA ARG A 100 19.30 -14.91 -6.00
C ARG A 100 18.11 -14.43 -6.81
N CYS A 101 17.31 -13.55 -6.23
CA CYS A 101 16.18 -12.94 -6.92
C CYS A 101 16.53 -11.52 -7.34
N GLU A 102 16.20 -11.16 -8.58
CA GLU A 102 16.25 -9.79 -9.09
C GLU A 102 14.83 -9.25 -9.14
N CYS A 103 14.49 -8.38 -8.19
CA CYS A 103 13.10 -8.00 -7.89
C CYS A 103 12.50 -6.92 -8.81
N GLY A 104 13.34 -6.27 -9.62
CA GLY A 104 12.95 -5.03 -10.32
C GLY A 104 12.75 -3.87 -9.34
N ASP A 105 12.11 -2.81 -9.79
CA ASP A 105 11.98 -1.57 -9.02
C ASP A 105 10.80 -1.57 -8.03
N PHE A 106 9.75 -2.35 -8.33
CA PHE A 106 8.49 -2.35 -7.55
C PHE A 106 8.41 -3.38 -6.43
N LEU A 107 9.46 -4.18 -6.23
CA LEU A 107 9.54 -5.22 -5.22
C LEU A 107 10.90 -5.17 -4.54
N MET A 108 10.96 -5.56 -3.27
CA MET A 108 12.17 -5.68 -2.49
C MET A 108 12.12 -6.91 -1.58
N GLY A 109 13.20 -7.11 -0.81
CA GLY A 109 13.38 -8.30 0.02
C GLY A 109 14.26 -9.34 -0.66
N LYS A 110 14.59 -10.40 0.07
CA LYS A 110 15.53 -11.44 -0.42
C LYS A 110 14.92 -12.28 -1.54
N ASN A 111 13.61 -12.44 -1.49
CA ASN A 111 12.78 -13.26 -2.37
C ASN A 111 11.72 -12.40 -3.10
N CYS A 112 11.92 -11.08 -3.17
CA CYS A 112 10.98 -10.13 -3.77
C CYS A 112 9.58 -10.19 -3.15
N GLU A 113 9.54 -10.43 -1.84
CA GLU A 113 8.33 -10.69 -1.09
C GLU A 113 7.62 -9.42 -0.61
N ILE A 114 8.34 -8.30 -0.57
CA ILE A 114 7.89 -7.01 -0.06
C ILE A 114 7.57 -6.09 -1.25
N GLU A 115 6.39 -5.47 -1.24
CA GLU A 115 6.05 -4.45 -2.23
C GLU A 115 6.86 -3.17 -1.97
N ASN A 116 7.49 -2.66 -3.03
CA ASN A 116 8.27 -1.42 -3.01
C ASN A 116 7.72 -0.47 -4.07
N ASN A 117 6.54 0.09 -3.87
CA ASN A 117 5.94 1.05 -4.79
C ASN A 117 5.54 2.33 -4.04
N PRO A 118 5.16 3.42 -4.75
CA PRO A 118 4.84 4.69 -4.10
C PRO A 118 3.68 4.60 -3.09
N CYS A 119 2.79 3.61 -3.22
CA CYS A 119 1.69 3.36 -2.28
C CYS A 119 2.09 2.45 -1.10
N SER A 120 3.29 1.85 -1.10
CA SER A 120 3.70 0.88 -0.08
C SER A 120 3.98 1.52 1.27
N PHE A 121 4.41 2.79 1.30
CA PHE A 121 4.75 3.51 2.53
C PHE A 121 3.86 4.74 2.71
N PRO A 122 3.41 5.04 3.95
CA PRO A 122 2.61 6.24 4.23
C PRO A 122 3.35 7.54 3.88
N GLU A 123 4.66 7.58 4.11
CA GLU A 123 5.51 8.76 3.89
C GLU A 123 5.69 9.10 2.40
N THR A 124 5.62 8.09 1.52
CA THR A 124 5.76 8.27 0.06
C THR A 124 4.42 8.30 -0.65
N ASN A 125 3.30 8.20 0.08
CA ASN A 125 1.97 8.13 -0.51
C ASN A 125 1.58 9.45 -1.18
N PRO A 126 1.41 9.48 -2.52
CA PRO A 126 1.09 10.71 -3.25
C PRO A 126 -0.37 11.17 -3.09
N CYS A 127 -1.26 10.37 -2.50
CA CYS A 127 -2.68 10.65 -2.45
C CYS A 127 -3.13 11.56 -1.30
N LEU A 128 -2.25 11.84 -0.32
CA LEU A 128 -2.56 12.63 0.89
C LEU A 128 -3.81 12.11 1.62
N HIS A 129 -4.93 12.85 1.56
CA HIS A 129 -6.22 12.46 2.16
C HIS A 129 -6.99 11.47 1.28
N GLY A 130 -6.34 10.33 0.98
CA GLY A 130 -6.94 9.28 0.19
C GLY A 130 -6.15 7.98 0.21
N LYS A 131 -6.87 6.91 -0.13
CA LYS A 131 -6.28 5.58 -0.30
C LYS A 131 -5.53 5.50 -1.63
N CYS A 132 -4.25 5.14 -1.56
CA CYS A 132 -3.39 4.91 -2.71
C CYS A 132 -3.54 3.48 -3.24
N ILE A 133 -3.70 3.35 -4.55
CA ILE A 133 -3.81 2.07 -5.23
C ILE A 133 -2.86 2.08 -6.43
N PHE A 134 -1.86 1.21 -6.43
CA PHE A 134 -0.89 1.09 -7.52
C PHE A 134 -1.29 -0.04 -8.48
N ILE A 135 -1.39 0.28 -9.78
CA ILE A 135 -1.64 -0.68 -10.84
C ILE A 135 -0.33 -0.99 -11.56
N THR A 136 0.28 -2.11 -11.17
CA THR A 136 1.57 -2.59 -11.70
C THR A 136 1.61 -2.76 -13.22
N LYS A 137 0.51 -3.18 -13.88
CA LYS A 137 0.50 -3.40 -15.34
C LYS A 137 0.53 -2.11 -16.16
N LEU A 138 0.13 -0.99 -15.58
CA LEU A 138 0.00 0.30 -16.25
C LEU A 138 0.98 1.33 -15.71
N ASN A 139 1.80 0.97 -14.72
CA ASN A 139 2.61 1.89 -13.93
C ASN A 139 1.82 3.16 -13.54
N ARG A 140 0.60 2.98 -13.03
CA ARG A 140 -0.30 4.10 -12.71
C ARG A 140 -0.84 3.98 -11.29
N ILE A 141 -0.99 5.13 -10.63
CA ILE A 141 -1.62 5.25 -9.33
C ILE A 141 -3.06 5.74 -9.48
N ILE A 142 -3.92 5.22 -8.62
CA ILE A 142 -5.28 5.72 -8.41
C ILE A 142 -5.37 6.18 -6.95
N CYS A 143 -5.82 7.42 -6.77
CA CYS A 143 -6.14 7.97 -5.47
C CYS A 143 -7.64 7.93 -5.24
N LYS A 144 -8.08 7.15 -4.25
CA LYS A 144 -9.46 7.15 -3.78
C LYS A 144 -9.54 8.10 -2.59
N CYS A 145 -10.03 9.33 -2.82
CA CYS A 145 -10.11 10.34 -1.77
C CYS A 145 -11.05 9.93 -0.64
N ASP A 146 -10.69 10.36 0.57
CA ASP A 146 -11.51 10.19 1.76
C ASP A 146 -12.72 11.14 1.75
N ASN A 147 -13.70 10.86 2.60
CA ASN A 147 -14.91 11.69 2.69
C ASN A 147 -14.56 13.14 3.02
N GLY A 148 -15.05 14.08 2.21
CA GLY A 148 -14.79 15.51 2.40
C GLY A 148 -13.53 16.02 1.67
N TRP A 149 -12.83 15.16 0.93
CA TRP A 149 -11.68 15.53 0.10
C TRP A 149 -11.91 15.18 -1.38
N THR A 150 -11.35 15.98 -2.28
CA THR A 150 -11.36 15.79 -3.72
C THR A 150 -10.01 16.17 -4.32
N GLN A 151 -9.78 15.72 -5.55
CA GLN A 151 -8.69 16.18 -6.38
C GLN A 151 -9.05 17.51 -7.03
N LYS A 152 -8.07 18.38 -7.27
CA LYS A 152 -8.26 19.62 -8.02
C LYS A 152 -8.58 19.34 -9.49
N GLU A 153 -9.66 19.95 -9.99
CA GLU A 153 -10.14 19.72 -11.38
C GLU A 153 -9.13 20.17 -12.46
N ASN A 154 -8.28 21.17 -12.18
CA ASN A 154 -7.33 21.76 -13.16
C ASN A 154 -5.89 21.26 -13.03
N GLN A 155 -5.66 20.15 -12.34
CA GLN A 155 -4.32 19.56 -12.23
C GLN A 155 -4.20 18.31 -13.10
N SER A 156 -3.15 18.25 -13.93
CA SER A 156 -2.82 17.08 -14.73
C SER A 156 -2.10 16.02 -13.90
N SER A 157 -2.10 14.77 -14.39
CA SER A 157 -1.22 13.75 -13.87
C SER A 157 0.25 14.15 -14.04
N SER A 158 1.08 13.67 -13.11
CA SER A 158 2.52 13.87 -13.09
C SER A 158 3.22 12.52 -13.20
N MET A 159 4.48 12.53 -13.64
CA MET A 159 5.30 11.32 -13.75
C MET A 159 6.29 11.27 -12.58
N LEU A 160 6.21 10.22 -11.78
CA LEU A 160 7.11 9.93 -10.68
C LEU A 160 8.14 8.89 -11.11
N ASN A 161 9.42 9.22 -10.99
CA ASN A 161 10.48 8.25 -11.24
C ASN A 161 10.63 7.32 -10.02
N TRP A 162 10.60 6.02 -10.25
CA TRP A 162 10.75 5.01 -9.22
C TRP A 162 11.77 3.95 -9.65
N GLY A 163 13.01 4.10 -9.18
CA GLY A 163 14.12 3.32 -9.72
C GLY A 163 14.40 3.68 -11.17
N LYS A 164 14.27 2.71 -12.09
CA LYS A 164 14.39 2.89 -13.54
C LYS A 164 13.03 3.07 -14.23
N GLU A 165 11.95 2.76 -13.54
CA GLU A 165 10.59 2.88 -14.05
C GLU A 165 10.00 4.28 -13.81
N THR A 166 8.98 4.62 -14.60
CA THR A 166 8.21 5.86 -14.42
C THR A 166 6.75 5.52 -14.14
N VAL A 167 6.17 6.18 -13.15
CA VAL A 167 4.82 5.94 -12.64
C VAL A 167 3.97 7.18 -12.86
N GLU A 168 2.82 7.02 -13.51
CA GLU A 168 1.83 8.09 -13.65
C GLU A 168 1.06 8.26 -12.33
N VAL A 169 1.10 9.48 -11.79
CA VAL A 169 0.50 9.85 -10.50
C VAL A 169 -0.57 10.92 -10.73
N PRO A 170 -1.83 10.68 -10.34
CA PRO A 170 -2.88 11.69 -10.45
C PRO A 170 -2.68 12.80 -9.40
N PRO A 171 -3.37 13.95 -9.53
CA PRO A 171 -3.34 14.98 -8.50
C PRO A 171 -3.72 14.43 -7.12
N PRO A 172 -3.12 14.95 -6.04
CA PRO A 172 -3.41 14.51 -4.67
C PRO A 172 -4.83 14.90 -4.25
N CYS A 173 -5.36 14.22 -3.24
CA CYS A 173 -6.61 14.60 -2.58
C CYS A 173 -6.35 15.73 -1.57
N ASP A 174 -6.15 16.96 -2.06
CA ASP A 174 -5.76 18.12 -1.25
C ASP A 174 -6.85 19.21 -1.15
N GLU A 175 -7.96 19.05 -1.86
CA GLU A 175 -9.05 20.02 -1.87
C GLU A 175 -10.21 19.52 -0.99
N GLN A 176 -10.60 20.32 0.00
CA GLN A 176 -11.78 20.02 0.79
C GLN A 176 -13.05 20.26 -0.01
N ILE A 177 -13.97 19.29 0.02
CA ILE A 177 -15.29 19.41 -0.57
C ILE A 177 -16.04 20.50 0.19
N LYS A 178 -16.12 21.69 -0.39
CA LYS A 178 -16.99 22.75 0.10
C LYS A 178 -18.42 22.36 -0.26
N ARG A 179 -19.16 21.81 0.71
CA ARG A 179 -20.63 21.68 0.61
C ARG A 179 -21.25 23.08 0.70
N GLY A 180 -21.13 23.88 -0.35
CA GLY A 180 -21.94 25.07 -0.54
C GLY A 180 -23.38 24.68 -0.86
N LEU A 181 -24.35 25.51 -0.47
CA LEU A 181 -25.74 25.39 -0.91
C LEU A 181 -25.80 25.48 -2.44
N SER A 182 -25.68 24.34 -3.11
CA SER A 182 -25.85 24.13 -4.54
C SER A 182 -24.97 24.99 -5.48
N LYS A 183 -24.67 24.44 -6.65
CA LYS A 183 -24.00 25.17 -7.75
C LYS A 183 -24.91 26.24 -8.40
N TYR A 184 -26.00 26.63 -7.73
CA TYR A 184 -26.90 27.68 -8.20
C TYR A 184 -26.42 29.00 -7.62
N VAL A 185 -25.93 29.88 -8.49
CA VAL A 185 -25.90 31.30 -8.18
C VAL A 185 -27.36 31.70 -7.94
N VAL A 186 -27.69 32.16 -6.73
CA VAL A 186 -28.99 32.76 -6.47
C VAL A 186 -29.03 34.07 -7.25
N TYR A 187 -29.40 34.01 -8.53
CA TYR A 187 -29.75 35.20 -9.29
C TYR A 187 -31.09 35.67 -8.74
N HIS A 188 -31.09 36.83 -8.09
CA HIS A 188 -32.31 37.57 -7.90
C HIS A 188 -32.89 37.86 -9.28
N THR A 189 -34.00 37.19 -9.62
CA THR A 189 -34.70 37.47 -10.88
C THR A 189 -35.13 38.95 -10.87
N PRO A 190 -35.26 39.60 -12.04
CA PRO A 190 -35.76 40.97 -12.12
C PRO A 190 -37.08 41.17 -11.35
N ALA A 191 -37.91 40.13 -11.27
CA ALA A 191 -39.12 40.09 -10.47
C ALA A 191 -38.85 40.22 -8.96
N THR A 192 -37.84 39.54 -8.41
CA THR A 192 -37.48 39.69 -6.99
C THR A 192 -36.97 41.10 -6.68
N TYR A 193 -36.22 41.73 -7.59
CA TYR A 193 -35.78 43.11 -7.42
C TYR A 193 -36.98 44.08 -7.42
N ALA A 194 -37.91 43.90 -8.36
CA ALA A 194 -39.16 44.67 -8.38
C ALA A 194 -39.97 44.53 -7.09
N MET A 195 -40.06 43.32 -6.53
CA MET A 195 -40.74 43.07 -5.25
C MET A 195 -40.10 43.87 -4.10
N TRP A 196 -38.76 43.87 -4.00
CA TRP A 196 -38.07 44.62 -2.95
C TRP A 196 -38.21 46.14 -3.11
N TRP A 197 -38.22 46.65 -4.33
CA TRP A 197 -38.48 48.07 -4.59
C TRP A 197 -39.90 48.47 -4.24
N ILE A 198 -40.89 47.63 -4.53
CA ILE A 198 -42.28 47.86 -4.13
C ILE A 198 -42.39 47.92 -2.60
N ILE A 199 -41.77 46.98 -1.88
CA ILE A 199 -41.75 46.97 -0.41
C ILE A 199 -41.12 48.25 0.15
N TYR A 200 -40.01 48.70 -0.44
CA TYR A 200 -39.34 49.94 -0.04
C TYR A 200 -40.24 51.16 -0.26
N VAL A 201 -40.83 51.30 -1.45
CA VAL A 201 -41.72 52.43 -1.78
C VAL A 201 -42.95 52.47 -0.88
N ILE A 202 -43.59 51.32 -0.62
CA ILE A 202 -44.72 51.23 0.31
C ILE A 202 -44.29 51.64 1.72
N SER A 203 -43.13 51.16 2.18
CA SER A 203 -42.63 51.52 3.52
C SER A 203 -42.38 53.01 3.67
N VAL A 204 -41.82 53.66 2.65
CA VAL A 204 -41.59 55.11 2.62
C VAL A 204 -42.92 55.88 2.57
N LEU A 205 -43.89 55.43 1.78
CA LEU A 205 -45.24 56.04 1.72
C LEU A 205 -45.97 55.95 3.05
N VAL A 206 -45.91 54.80 3.72
CA VAL A 206 -46.52 54.61 5.05
C VAL A 206 -45.86 55.52 6.08
N LEU A 207 -44.53 55.63 6.07
CA LEU A 207 -43.79 56.57 6.91
C LEU A 207 -44.19 58.02 6.64
N PHE A 208 -44.29 58.41 5.36
CA PHE A 208 -44.70 59.75 4.98
C PHE A 208 -46.13 60.08 5.45
N LEU A 209 -47.08 59.16 5.25
CA LEU A 209 -48.46 59.32 5.72
C LEU A 209 -48.54 59.40 7.25
N CYS A 210 -47.76 58.59 7.97
CA CYS A 210 -47.64 58.69 9.42
C CYS A 210 -47.11 60.06 9.85
N CYS A 211 -46.05 60.55 9.21
CA CYS A 211 -45.51 61.88 9.48
C CYS A 211 -46.53 62.99 9.17
N CYS A 212 -47.27 62.89 8.07
CA CYS A 212 -48.33 63.86 7.74
C CYS A 212 -49.45 63.86 8.78
N ASN A 213 -49.94 62.69 9.21
CA ASN A 213 -50.98 62.60 10.25
C ASN A 213 -50.49 63.19 11.58
N MET A 214 -49.25 62.89 11.99
CA MET A 214 -48.65 63.48 13.19
C MET A 214 -48.52 65.01 13.07
N CYS A 215 -48.16 65.52 11.89
CA CYS A 215 -48.15 66.96 11.64
C CYS A 215 -49.56 67.57 11.70
N PHE A 216 -50.57 66.93 11.10
CA PHE A 216 -51.96 67.40 11.18
C PHE A 216 -52.50 67.41 12.61
N ASP A 217 -52.21 66.38 13.41
CA ASP A 217 -52.60 66.32 14.82
C ASP A 217 -51.89 67.40 15.66
N PHE A 218 -50.64 67.72 15.35
CA PHE A 218 -49.92 68.80 16.01
C PHE A 218 -50.50 70.18 15.66
N PHE A 219 -50.79 70.43 14.38
CA PHE A 219 -51.42 71.67 13.94
C PHE A 219 -52.86 71.83 14.44
N SER A 220 -53.66 70.75 14.49
CA SER A 220 -55.04 70.81 14.99
C SER A 220 -55.09 71.13 16.48
N ASN A 221 -54.25 70.46 17.30
CA ASN A 221 -54.17 70.72 18.74
C ASN A 221 -53.61 72.10 19.07
N SER A 222 -52.66 72.59 18.27
CA SER A 222 -52.12 73.95 18.41
C SER A 222 -53.19 75.02 18.12
N LEU A 223 -53.97 74.84 17.04
CA LEU A 223 -55.07 75.73 16.66
C LEU A 223 -56.20 75.73 17.71
N LEU A 224 -56.53 74.56 18.26
CA LEU A 224 -57.55 74.41 19.30
C LEU A 224 -57.12 75.06 20.63
N SER A 225 -55.83 75.00 20.98
CA SER A 225 -55.28 75.75 22.12
C SER A 225 -55.31 77.28 21.90
N TYR A 226 -55.12 77.72 20.66
CA TYR A 226 -55.19 79.15 20.32
C TYR A 226 -56.62 79.69 20.44
N PHE A 227 -57.62 78.87 20.08
CA PHE A 227 -59.04 79.23 20.23
C PHE A 227 -59.56 79.12 21.67
N THR A 228 -59.06 78.20 22.51
CA THR A 228 -59.44 78.16 23.93
C THR A 228 -58.89 79.35 24.71
N VAL A 229 -57.69 79.83 24.39
CA VAL A 229 -57.13 81.07 24.97
C VAL A 229 -57.99 82.29 24.60
N PHE A 230 -58.46 82.40 23.36
CA PHE A 230 -59.33 83.52 22.95
C PHE A 230 -60.74 83.48 23.55
N ASN A 231 -61.29 82.29 23.84
CA ASN A 231 -62.62 82.18 24.45
C ASN A 231 -62.60 82.46 25.97
N SER A 232 -61.44 82.35 26.62
CA SER A 232 -61.27 82.71 28.05
C SER A 232 -61.23 84.23 28.30
N LYS A 233 -60.96 85.05 27.27
CA LYS A 233 -60.84 86.51 27.39
C LYS A 233 -62.15 87.29 27.22
N LYS A 234 -63.29 86.61 27.09
CA LYS A 234 -64.60 87.23 26.79
C LYS A 234 -65.64 87.09 27.91
N LYS A 235 -65.18 86.87 29.16
CA LYS A 235 -65.99 86.87 30.39
C LYS A 235 -65.27 87.65 31.49
N GLU A 236 -65.19 88.96 31.33
CA GLU A 236 -65.15 89.95 32.42
C GLU A 236 -65.94 91.18 31.96
#